data_AF-A0A6L7CYQ5-F1
#
_entry.id   AF-A0A6L7CYQ5-F1
#
_cell.length_a   1.000
_cell.length_b   1.000
_cell.length_c   1.000
_cell.angle_alpha   90.00
_cell.angle_beta   90.00
_cell.angle_gamma   90.00
#
_symmetry.space_group_name_H-M   'P 1'
#
loop_
_entity.id
_entity.type
_entity.pdbx_description
1 polymer ?
#
loop_
_entity_poly.entity_id
_entity_poly.type
_entity_poly.pdbx_seq_one_letter_code
_entity_poly.pdbx_strand_id
1 'polypeptide(L)' 'MRKNEALVRFLEAEDFDAAIIFVRTKNATLEVAEALERNGYNSAALNGDMNQALREQTLERLKDGRLDI' A
#
# COMPACT_ATOMS: atom_id res chain seq x y z
N MET A 1 7.44 -17.78 9.16
CA MET A 1 6.50 -16.96 8.38
C MET A 1 7.02 -15.53 8.39
N ARG A 2 7.34 -14.97 7.22
CA ARG A 2 7.84 -13.57 7.17
C ARG A 2 6.64 -12.62 7.27
N LYS A 3 6.79 -11.48 7.94
CA LYS A 3 5.71 -10.52 8.22
C LYS A 3 4.87 -10.15 6.98
N ASN A 4 5.50 -9.99 5.82
CA ASN A 4 4.81 -9.64 4.58
C ASN A 4 3.93 -10.79 4.04
N GLU A 5 4.33 -12.05 4.20
CA GLU A 5 3.52 -13.21 3.80
C GLU A 5 2.25 -13.30 4.65
N ALA A 6 2.36 -13.01 5.95
CA ALA A 6 1.21 -12.99 6.85
C ALA A 6 0.26 -11.83 6.52
N LEU A 7 0.80 -10.66 6.15
CA LEU A 7 0.02 -9.52 5.70
C LEU A 7 -0.78 -9.83 4.42
N VAL A 8 -0.13 -10.42 3.41
CA VAL A 8 -0.82 -10.80 2.15
C VAL A 8 -1.94 -11.79 2.43
N ARG A 9 -1.68 -12.82 3.23
CA ARG A 9 -2.71 -13.81 3.63
C ARG A 9 -3.88 -13.20 4.38
N PHE A 10 -3.62 -12.18 5.19
CA PHE A 10 -4.68 -11.46 5.89
C PHE A 10 -5.54 -10.69 4.88
N LEU A 11 -4.91 -9.97 3.94
CA LEU A 11 -5.63 -9.21 2.92
C LEU A 11 -6.44 -10.10 1.96
N GLU A 12 -5.95 -11.30 1.65
CA GLU A 12 -6.68 -12.27 0.81
C GLU A 12 -7.95 -12.84 1.48
N ALA A 13 -8.03 -12.77 2.81
CA ALA A 13 -9.13 -13.34 3.59
C ALA A 13 -10.19 -12.31 3.97
N GLU A 14 -9.90 -11.02 3.83
CA GLU A 14 -10.77 -9.93 4.25
C GLU A 14 -11.34 -9.21 3.03
N ASP A 15 -12.63 -8.88 3.05
CA ASP A 15 -13.24 -8.00 2.06
C ASP A 15 -12.99 -6.54 2.45
N PHE A 16 -12.34 -5.77 1.57
CA PHE A 16 -12.11 -4.33 1.77
C PHE A 16 -12.23 -3.55 0.46
N ASP A 17 -12.74 -2.32 0.55
CA ASP A 17 -12.81 -1.40 -0.60
C ASP A 17 -11.49 -0.62 -0.79
N ALA A 18 -10.82 -0.26 0.32
CA ALA A 18 -9.53 0.42 0.32
C ALA A 18 -8.81 0.20 1.67
N ALA A 19 -7.49 0.08 1.66
CA ALA A 19 -6.68 -0.03 2.87
C ALA A 19 -5.56 1.02 2.94
N ILE A 20 -5.09 1.33 4.16
CA ILE A 20 -3.87 2.14 4.39
C ILE A 20 -3.00 1.39 5.41
N ILE A 21 -1.76 1.09 5.03
CA ILE A 21 -0.84 0.33 5.88
C ILE A 21 0.28 1.23 6.39
N PHE A 22 0.32 1.45 7.71
CA PHE A 22 1.37 2.24 8.35
C PHE A 22 2.59 1.38 8.68
N VAL A 23 3.77 1.89 8.32
CA VAL A 23 5.07 1.28 8.62
C VAL A 23 6.02 2.30 9.22
N ARG A 24 7.09 1.81 9.88
CA ARG A 24 7.99 2.65 10.68
C ARG A 24 8.89 3.56 9.86
N THR A 25 9.31 3.12 8.67
CA THR A 25 10.34 3.81 7.89
C THR A 25 9.87 4.03 6.46
N LYS A 26 10.43 5.06 5.83
CA LYS A 26 10.29 5.32 4.38
C LYS A 26 10.59 4.06 3.56
N ASN A 27 11.71 3.38 3.81
CA ASN A 27 12.09 2.23 2.99
C ASN A 27 11.08 1.08 3.16
N ALA A 28 10.53 0.89 4.35
CA ALA A 28 9.48 -0.10 4.57
C ALA A 28 8.20 0.20 3.77
N THR A 29 7.92 1.47 3.42
CA THR A 29 6.75 1.80 2.56
C THR A 29 6.94 1.22 1.16
N LEU A 30 8.16 1.25 0.63
CA LEU A 30 8.50 0.72 -0.69
C LEU A 30 8.50 -0.81 -0.66
N GLU A 31 9.14 -1.41 0.35
CA GLU A 31 9.22 -2.87 0.48
C GLU A 31 7.85 -3.53 0.65
N VAL A 32 6.93 -2.88 1.38
CA VAL A 32 5.55 -3.37 1.54
C VAL A 32 4.76 -3.19 0.25
N ALA A 33 4.82 -2.01 -0.39
CA ALA A 33 4.14 -1.78 -1.67
C ALA A 33 4.61 -2.78 -2.74
N GLU A 34 5.91 -3.00 -2.90
CA GLU A 34 6.45 -3.98 -3.85
C GLU A 34 6.01 -5.42 -3.52
N ALA A 35 5.90 -5.76 -2.23
CA ALA A 35 5.38 -7.06 -1.84
C ALA A 35 3.89 -7.22 -2.20
N LEU A 36 3.08 -6.17 -2.03
CA LEU A 36 1.66 -6.18 -2.36
C LEU A 36 1.42 -6.22 -3.88
N GLU A 37 2.16 -5.41 -4.65
CA GLU A 37 2.13 -5.42 -6.12
C GLU A 37 2.46 -6.80 -6.69
N ARG A 38 3.47 -7.49 -6.13
CA ARG A 38 3.81 -8.86 -6.53
C ARG A 38 2.72 -9.88 -6.24
N ASN A 39 1.77 -9.57 -5.36
CA ASN A 39 0.61 -10.41 -5.05
C ASN A 39 -0.69 -9.90 -5.70
N GLY A 40 -0.60 -8.96 -6.64
CA GLY A 40 -1.72 -8.54 -7.48
C GLY A 40 -2.55 -7.38 -6.96
N TYR A 41 -2.16 -6.76 -5.84
CA TYR A 41 -2.80 -5.54 -5.35
C TYR A 41 -2.26 -4.32 -6.08
N ASN A 42 -3.14 -3.42 -6.51
CA ASN A 42 -2.77 -2.09 -6.95
C ASN A 42 -2.40 -1.25 -5.74
N SER A 43 -1.13 -1.24 -5.34
CA SER A 43 -0.69 -0.49 -4.17
C SER A 43 0.27 0.65 -4.50
N ALA A 44 0.42 1.60 -3.59
CA ALA A 44 1.45 2.63 -3.72
C ALA A 44 2.10 3.00 -2.39
N ALA A 45 3.41 3.24 -2.40
CA ALA A 45 4.10 3.79 -1.24
C ALA A 45 3.73 5.26 -1.02
N LEU A 46 3.45 5.63 0.24
CA LEU A 46 3.24 7.01 0.66
C LEU A 46 4.21 7.38 1.78
N ASN A 47 5.21 8.23 1.48
CA ASN A 47 6.27 8.59 2.43
C ASN A 47 6.70 10.06 2.32
N GLY A 48 7.69 10.45 3.12
CA GLY A 48 8.15 11.84 3.27
C GLY A 48 8.99 12.39 2.12
N ASP A 49 9.44 11.55 1.17
CA ASP A 49 10.20 12.02 0.01
C ASP A 49 9.31 12.53 -1.13
N MET A 50 8.02 12.17 -1.09
CA MET A 50 7.06 12.60 -2.09
C MET A 50 6.77 14.09 -1.91
N ASN A 51 6.76 14.83 -3.03
CA ASN A 51 6.23 16.18 -3.02
C ASN A 51 4.72 16.17 -2.71
N GLN A 52 4.19 17.32 -2.27
CA GLN A 52 2.80 17.42 -1.83
C GLN A 52 1.80 17.05 -2.94
N ALA A 53 2.06 17.47 -4.18
CA ALA A 53 1.19 17.17 -5.32
C ALA A 53 1.09 15.65 -5.58
N LEU A 54 2.19 14.92 -5.51
CA LEU A 54 2.22 13.48 -5.68
C LEU A 54 1.54 12.76 -4.51
N ARG A 55 1.70 13.25 -3.27
CA ARG A 55 1.00 12.71 -2.10
C ARG A 55 -0.52 12.82 -2.26
N GLU A 56 -1.00 13.97 -2.69
CA GLU A 56 -2.43 14.21 -2.93
C GLU A 56 -2.96 13.34 -4.08
N GLN A 57 -2.21 13.22 -5.17
CA GLN A 57 -2.57 12.35 -6.29
C GLN A 57 -2.67 10.88 -5.88
N THR A 58 -1.74 10.37 -5.07
CA THR A 58 -1.79 9.00 -4.56
C THR A 58 -3.02 8.77 -3.69
N LEU A 59 -3.34 9.73 -2.80
CA LEU A 59 -4.55 9.64 -1.98
C LEU A 59 -5.83 9.71 -2.82
N GLU A 60 -5.86 10.51 -3.87
CA GLU A 60 -7.01 10.59 -4.78
C GLU A 60 -7.21 9.28 -5.54
N ARG A 61 -6.13 8.65 -5.98
CA ARG A 61 -6.16 7.33 -6.63
C ARG A 61 -6.68 6.22 -5.71
N LEU A 62 -6.44 6.32 -4.40
CA LEU A 62 -7.03 5.40 -3.42
C LEU A 62 -8.54 5.67 -3.26
N LYS A 63 -8.95 6.94 -3.17
CA LYS A 63 -10.35 7.31 -3.04
C LYS A 63 -11.20 6.94 -4.26
N ASP A 64 -10.63 6.99 -5.45
CA ASP A 64 -11.33 6.71 -6.71
C ASP A 64 -11.24 5.24 -7.17
N GLY A 65 -10.63 4.36 -6.35
CA GLY A 65 -10.53 2.91 -6.59
C GLY A 65 -9.49 2.51 -7.64
N ARG A 66 -8.58 3.41 -8.04
CA ARG A 66 -7.43 3.07 -8.90
C ARG A 66 -6.27 2.43 -8.13
N LEU A 67 -6.27 2.56 -6.82
CA LEU A 67 -5.42 1.84 -5.88
C LEU A 67 -6.31 1.12 -4.89
N ASP A 68 -5.88 -0.09 -4.52
CA ASP A 68 -6.50 -0.91 -3.49
C ASP A 68 -5.89 -0.56 -2.10
N ILE A 69 -4.58 -0.24 -2.06
CA ILE A 69 -3.77 -0.14 -0.81
C ILE A 69 -2.72 0.98 -0.83
#